data_AF-A0A6L8C2P0-F1
#
_entry.id   AF-A0A6L8C2P0-F1
#
_cell.length_a   1.000
_cell.length_b   1.000
_cell.length_c   1.000
_cell.angle_alpha   90.00
_cell.angle_beta   90.00
_cell.angle_gamma   90.00
#
_symmetry.space_group_name_H-M   'P 1'
#
loop_
_entity.id
_entity.type
_entity.pdbx_description
1 polymer ?
#
loop_
_entity_poly.entity_id
_entity_poly.type
_entity_poly.pdbx_seq_one_letter_code
_entity_poly.pdbx_strand_id
1 'polypeptide(L)'
;MNNQQMEEYKLLVEGQLPWPQTKNLMSSYKDRDRFFKILEIYQDNVEWDEKILLPIGEHLFIVQKGNQRIVKCTCGHEFGDYRKNWKFQAVLRLRNTVEDLESIYPHSDVCDPSWMEIREFICPGCGTLLEIEACSPGYPITFDFCPNLEGFYSEWLNHPL
;
A
#
# COMPACT_ATOMS: atom_id res chain seq x y z
N MET A 1 23.30 2.24 -15.67
CA MET A 1 22.63 2.85 -14.50
C MET A 1 23.61 2.89 -13.35
N ASN A 2 23.54 3.89 -12.46
CA ASN A 2 24.47 3.99 -11.34
C ASN A 2 24.05 2.95 -10.28
N ASN A 3 24.71 1.78 -10.27
CA ASN A 3 24.36 0.64 -9.41
C ASN A 3 24.24 1.02 -7.92
N GLN A 4 24.97 2.06 -7.49
CA GLN A 4 24.93 2.57 -6.12
C GLN A 4 23.59 3.21 -5.73
N GLN A 5 22.90 3.89 -6.65
CA GLN A 5 21.63 4.56 -6.34
C GLN A 5 20.47 3.56 -6.28
N MET A 6 20.51 2.52 -7.11
CA MET A 6 19.54 1.42 -7.02
C MET A 6 19.67 0.71 -5.68
N GLU A 7 20.89 0.43 -5.23
CA GLU A 7 21.15 -0.17 -3.92
C GLU A 7 20.63 0.72 -2.78
N GLU A 8 20.86 2.03 -2.85
CA GLU A 8 20.32 2.99 -1.87
C GLU A 8 18.79 2.92 -1.78
N TYR A 9 18.10 2.82 -2.92
CA TYR A 9 16.64 2.69 -2.93
C TYR A 9 16.13 1.32 -2.49
N LYS A 10 16.88 0.24 -2.73
CA LYS A 10 16.55 -1.09 -2.17
C LYS A 10 16.57 -1.04 -0.65
N LEU A 11 17.66 -0.52 -0.07
CA LEU A 11 17.77 -0.32 1.37
C LEU A 11 16.69 0.63 1.91
N LEU A 12 16.26 1.62 1.12
CA LEU A 12 15.15 2.50 1.51
C LEU A 12 13.82 1.73 1.60
N VAL A 13 13.50 0.93 0.58
CA VAL A 13 12.27 0.10 0.54
C VAL A 13 12.27 -0.92 1.67
N GLU A 14 13.42 -1.52 1.97
CA GLU A 14 13.57 -2.50 3.05
C GLU A 14 13.64 -1.88 4.46
N GLY A 15 13.65 -0.54 4.57
CA GLY A 15 13.77 0.16 5.85
C GLY A 15 15.16 0.03 6.51
N GLN A 16 16.18 -0.33 5.74
CA GLN A 16 17.55 -0.58 6.21
C GLN A 16 18.53 0.55 5.83
N LEU A 17 18.06 1.61 5.17
CA LEU A 17 18.91 2.71 4.74
C LEU A 17 19.51 3.46 5.95
N PRO A 18 20.85 3.59 6.07
CA PRO A 18 21.46 4.25 7.21
C PRO A 18 21.06 5.73 7.31
N TRP A 19 20.99 6.23 8.54
CA TRP A 19 20.50 7.57 8.84
C TRP A 19 21.15 8.71 8.02
N PRO A 20 22.48 8.76 7.80
CA PRO A 20 23.08 9.83 7.00
C PRO A 20 22.52 9.90 5.57
N GLN A 21 22.32 8.76 4.92
CA GLN A 21 21.73 8.64 3.58
C GLN A 21 20.24 9.00 3.60
N THR A 22 19.48 8.48 4.57
CA THR A 22 18.06 8.81 4.74
C THR A 22 17.85 10.32 4.91
N LYS A 23 18.65 10.96 5.79
CA LYS A 23 18.62 12.41 5.99
C LYS A 23 18.92 13.15 4.68
N ASN A 24 19.93 12.70 3.93
CA ASN A 24 20.27 13.30 2.65
C ASN A 24 19.10 13.23 1.65
N LEU A 25 18.44 12.08 1.51
CA LEU A 25 17.25 11.92 0.67
C LEU A 25 16.08 12.83 1.11
N MET A 26 15.92 13.06 2.42
CA MET A 26 14.89 13.97 2.94
C MET A 26 15.16 15.43 2.58
N SER A 27 16.39 15.90 2.79
CA SER A 27 16.76 17.31 2.64
C SER A 27 17.16 17.74 1.23
N SER A 28 17.47 16.80 0.33
CA SER A 28 17.89 17.08 -1.04
C SER A 28 16.69 17.19 -2.00
N TYR A 29 16.94 17.79 -3.18
CA TYR A 29 16.01 17.75 -4.30
C TYR A 29 15.68 16.30 -4.67
N LYS A 30 14.43 16.06 -5.08
CA LYS A 30 13.97 14.72 -5.42
C LYS A 30 14.45 14.30 -6.80
N ASP A 31 14.94 13.08 -6.90
CA ASP A 31 15.31 12.47 -8.16
C ASP A 31 14.07 12.25 -9.02
N ARG A 32 14.10 12.76 -10.26
CA ARG A 32 12.95 12.68 -11.18
C ARG A 32 12.63 11.25 -11.62
N ASP A 33 13.61 10.36 -11.60
CA ASP A 33 13.48 8.97 -12.02
C ASP A 33 13.26 7.99 -10.85
N ARG A 34 13.15 8.49 -9.61
CA ARG A 34 12.95 7.67 -8.40
C ARG A 34 11.75 6.75 -8.53
N PHE A 35 10.66 7.24 -9.10
CA PHE A 35 9.43 6.47 -9.27
C PHE A 35 9.67 5.17 -10.05
N PHE A 36 10.30 5.23 -11.22
CA PHE A 36 10.55 4.06 -12.05
C PHE A 36 11.53 3.06 -11.41
N LYS A 37 12.54 3.57 -10.71
CA LYS A 37 13.49 2.72 -9.97
C LYS A 37 12.83 1.97 -8.82
N ILE A 38 11.91 2.63 -8.12
CA ILE A 38 11.12 2.00 -7.06
C ILE A 38 10.18 0.94 -7.65
N LEU A 39 9.56 1.19 -8.82
CA LEU A 39 8.77 0.17 -9.51
C LEU A 39 9.59 -1.07 -9.87
N GLU A 40 10.81 -0.88 -10.39
CA GLU A 40 11.73 -1.98 -10.71
C GLU A 40 12.03 -2.83 -9.46
N ILE A 41 12.34 -2.19 -8.33
CA ILE A 41 12.59 -2.87 -7.06
C ILE A 41 11.37 -3.68 -6.60
N TYR A 42 10.17 -3.09 -6.66
CA TYR A 42 8.95 -3.82 -6.31
C TYR A 42 8.65 -4.98 -7.27
N GLN A 43 8.92 -4.80 -8.57
CA GLN A 43 8.71 -5.83 -9.58
C GLN A 43 9.66 -7.02 -9.37
N ASP A 44 10.90 -6.78 -8.95
CA ASP A 44 11.87 -7.82 -8.60
C ASP A 44 11.45 -8.64 -7.37
N ASN A 45 10.58 -8.09 -6.51
CA ASN A 45 10.17 -8.69 -5.24
C ASN A 45 8.84 -9.45 -5.30
N VAL A 46 8.25 -9.62 -6.48
CA VAL A 46 6.99 -10.35 -6.68
C VAL A 46 7.19 -11.58 -7.56
N GLU A 47 6.40 -12.62 -7.34
CA GLU A 47 6.49 -13.89 -8.10
C GLU A 47 5.62 -13.92 -9.37
N TRP A 48 5.01 -12.78 -9.75
CA TRP A 48 4.10 -12.67 -10.89
C TRP A 48 4.54 -11.61 -11.90
N ASP A 49 4.13 -11.80 -13.15
CA ASP A 49 4.66 -11.06 -14.31
C ASP A 49 3.88 -9.80 -14.68
N GLU A 50 2.70 -9.55 -14.10
CA GLU A 50 1.97 -8.32 -14.39
C GLU A 50 2.80 -7.09 -14.02
N LYS A 51 2.84 -6.10 -14.92
CA LYS A 51 3.62 -4.89 -14.72
C LYS A 51 2.99 -4.05 -13.60
N ILE A 52 3.76 -3.73 -12.57
CA ILE A 52 3.36 -2.77 -11.53
C ILE A 52 3.30 -1.36 -12.15
N LEU A 53 2.15 -0.71 -11.96
CA LEU A 53 1.90 0.66 -12.39
C LEU A 53 1.93 1.65 -11.22
N LEU A 54 1.50 1.23 -10.04
CA LEU A 54 1.53 2.11 -8.86
C LEU A 54 1.44 1.30 -7.57
N PRO A 55 2.44 1.37 -6.68
CA PRO A 55 2.28 0.91 -5.30
C PRO A 55 1.28 1.81 -4.58
N ILE A 56 0.27 1.21 -3.95
CA ILE A 56 -0.77 1.91 -3.17
C ILE A 56 -0.77 1.50 -1.69
N GLY A 57 0.12 0.58 -1.33
CA GLY A 57 0.44 0.16 0.02
C GLY A 57 1.71 -0.70 -0.01
N GLU A 58 2.17 -1.17 1.15
CA GLU A 58 3.37 -2.03 1.24
C GLU A 58 3.20 -3.35 0.47
N HIS A 59 2.00 -3.93 0.56
CA HIS A 59 1.66 -5.20 -0.08
C HIS A 59 0.54 -5.08 -1.12
N LEU A 60 0.26 -3.87 -1.63
CA LEU A 60 -0.81 -3.61 -2.60
C LEU A 60 -0.33 -2.76 -3.77
N PHE A 61 -0.63 -3.24 -4.97
CA PHE A 61 -0.20 -2.63 -6.22
C PHE A 61 -1.36 -2.51 -7.19
N ILE A 62 -1.41 -1.41 -7.94
CA ILE A 62 -2.14 -1.36 -9.20
C ILE A 62 -1.23 -1.93 -10.29
N VAL A 63 -1.72 -2.94 -11.01
CA VAL A 63 -0.96 -3.66 -12.04
C VAL A 63 -1.69 -3.67 -13.37
N GLN A 64 -0.95 -3.81 -14.46
CA GLN A 64 -1.49 -4.00 -15.81
C GLN A 64 -1.78 -5.49 -16.06
N LYS A 65 -3.06 -5.85 -16.21
CA LYS A 65 -3.51 -7.21 -16.56
C LYS A 65 -4.26 -7.21 -17.89
N GLY A 66 -3.57 -7.56 -18.97
CA GLY A 66 -4.13 -7.47 -20.32
C GLY A 66 -4.52 -6.03 -20.67
N ASN A 67 -5.79 -5.78 -20.95
CA ASN A 67 -6.34 -4.43 -21.20
C ASN A 67 -6.93 -3.76 -19.94
N GLN A 68 -6.85 -4.43 -18.79
CA GLN A 68 -7.41 -3.95 -17.54
C GLN A 68 -6.31 -3.52 -16.57
N ARG A 69 -6.68 -2.70 -15.59
CA ARG A 69 -5.85 -2.36 -14.45
C ARG A 69 -6.56 -2.77 -13.19
N ILE A 70 -5.87 -3.54 -12.37
CA ILE A 70 -6.45 -4.16 -11.18
C ILE A 70 -5.58 -3.91 -9.96
N VAL A 71 -6.17 -4.00 -8.78
CA VAL A 71 -5.43 -4.04 -7.51
C VAL A 71 -5.04 -5.49 -7.22
N LYS A 72 -3.77 -5.70 -6.91
CA LYS A 72 -3.17 -7.02 -6.66
C LYS A 72 -2.27 -6.97 -5.43
N CYS A 73 -2.32 -8.00 -4.60
CA CYS A 73 -1.42 -8.16 -3.45
C CYS A 73 -0.06 -8.70 -3.90
N THR A 74 1.00 -8.49 -3.10
CA THR A 74 2.30 -9.16 -3.28
C THR A 74 2.16 -10.67 -3.49
N CYS A 75 1.25 -11.34 -2.77
CA CYS A 75 1.01 -12.79 -2.90
C CYS A 75 0.30 -13.21 -4.20
N GLY A 76 -0.14 -12.25 -5.02
CA GLY A 76 -0.83 -12.48 -6.28
C GLY A 76 -2.35 -12.48 -6.20
N HIS A 77 -2.97 -12.33 -5.02
CA HIS A 77 -4.42 -12.18 -4.90
C HIS A 77 -4.92 -10.91 -5.58
N GLU A 78 -6.03 -11.00 -6.32
CA GLU A 78 -6.59 -9.89 -7.12
C GLU A 78 -7.89 -9.36 -6.50
N PHE A 79 -7.96 -8.05 -6.29
CA PHE A 79 -9.13 -7.36 -5.72
C PHE A 79 -10.04 -6.72 -6.78
N GLY A 80 -9.69 -6.86 -8.07
CA GLY A 80 -10.46 -6.33 -9.19
C GLY A 80 -10.07 -4.90 -9.59
N ASP A 81 -10.98 -4.20 -10.27
CA ASP A 81 -10.74 -2.89 -10.89
C ASP A 81 -10.23 -1.84 -9.89
N TYR A 82 -9.13 -1.16 -10.21
CA TYR A 82 -8.50 -0.19 -9.32
C TYR A 82 -9.36 1.06 -8.99
N ARG A 83 -10.40 1.32 -9.78
CA ARG A 83 -11.34 2.42 -9.56
C ARG A 83 -12.43 2.07 -8.55
N LYS A 84 -12.47 0.82 -8.11
CA LYS A 84 -13.36 0.35 -7.04
C LYS A 84 -12.54 0.17 -5.77
N ASN A 85 -13.19 0.38 -4.63
CA ASN A 85 -12.55 0.19 -3.34
C ASN A 85 -12.22 -1.30 -3.12
N TRP A 86 -10.92 -1.62 -3.12
CA TRP A 86 -10.40 -2.98 -2.94
C TRP A 86 -10.82 -3.58 -1.59
N LYS A 87 -11.10 -2.75 -0.59
CA LYS A 87 -11.57 -3.18 0.74
C LYS A 87 -12.84 -4.01 0.69
N PHE A 88 -13.71 -3.81 -0.32
CA PHE A 88 -14.91 -4.63 -0.52
C PHE A 88 -14.63 -6.06 -0.99
N GLN A 89 -13.39 -6.39 -1.36
CA GLN A 89 -12.96 -7.74 -1.71
C GLN A 89 -11.97 -8.32 -0.68
N ALA A 90 -11.66 -7.57 0.38
CA ALA A 90 -10.83 -8.03 1.49
C ALA A 90 -11.65 -8.78 2.54
N VAL A 91 -10.98 -9.55 3.39
CA VAL A 91 -11.58 -10.07 4.63
C VAL A 91 -11.59 -8.95 5.65
N LEU A 92 -12.76 -8.63 6.21
CA LEU A 92 -12.90 -7.65 7.28
C LEU A 92 -12.98 -8.36 8.62
N ARG A 93 -12.02 -8.08 9.51
CA ARG A 93 -12.14 -8.39 10.94
C ARG A 93 -12.49 -7.13 11.71
N LEU A 94 -13.60 -7.19 12.42
CA LEU A 94 -14.10 -6.09 13.24
C LEU A 94 -13.75 -6.34 14.70
N ARG A 95 -13.18 -5.34 15.37
CA ARG A 95 -13.00 -5.30 16.81
C ARG A 95 -13.91 -4.23 17.38
N ASN A 96 -15.04 -4.65 17.89
CA ASN A 96 -16.10 -3.79 18.44
C ASN A 96 -16.57 -4.27 19.82
N THR A 97 -15.74 -5.04 20.50
CA THR A 97 -15.95 -5.47 21.89
C THR A 97 -14.73 -5.08 22.72
N VAL A 98 -14.92 -4.92 24.04
CA VAL A 98 -13.80 -4.65 24.96
C VAL A 98 -12.77 -5.77 24.90
N GLU A 99 -13.21 -7.03 24.88
CA GLU A 99 -12.33 -8.20 24.82
C GLU A 99 -11.47 -8.23 23.54
N ASP A 100 -12.05 -7.90 22.38
CA ASP A 100 -11.29 -7.81 21.13
C ASP A 100 -10.24 -6.68 21.16
N LEU A 101 -10.57 -5.55 21.77
CA LEU A 101 -9.67 -4.39 21.85
C LEU A 101 -8.56 -4.59 22.88
N GLU A 102 -8.85 -5.24 24.01
CA GLU A 102 -7.86 -5.61 25.03
C GLU A 102 -6.79 -6.58 24.50
N SER A 103 -7.08 -7.30 23.43
CA SER A 103 -6.06 -8.14 22.78
C SER A 103 -4.97 -7.35 22.04
N ILE A 104 -5.19 -6.06 21.77
CA ILE A 104 -4.23 -5.18 21.06
C ILE A 104 -3.86 -3.92 21.85
N TYR A 105 -4.64 -3.55 22.86
CA TYR A 105 -4.35 -2.42 23.76
C TYR A 105 -4.19 -2.89 25.20
N PRO A 106 -3.28 -2.28 25.98
CA PRO A 106 -3.28 -2.46 27.43
C PRO A 106 -4.58 -1.88 28.01
N HIS A 107 -5.09 -2.51 29.07
CA HIS A 107 -6.44 -2.30 29.59
C HIS A 107 -6.88 -0.82 29.76
N SER A 108 -6.00 0.06 30.24
CA SER A 108 -6.33 1.49 30.45
C SER A 108 -6.49 2.31 29.16
N ASP A 109 -5.99 1.81 28.04
CA ASP A 109 -5.88 2.56 26.78
C ASP A 109 -6.91 2.09 25.73
N VAL A 110 -7.81 1.19 26.13
CA VAL A 110 -8.87 0.64 25.27
C VAL A 110 -9.88 1.72 24.91
N CYS A 111 -10.17 1.87 23.62
CA CYS A 111 -11.24 2.75 23.17
C CYS A 111 -12.61 2.18 23.53
N ASP A 112 -13.58 3.04 23.84
CA ASP A 112 -14.97 2.59 24.08
C ASP A 112 -15.58 2.08 22.76
N PRO A 113 -15.98 0.79 22.68
CA PRO A 113 -16.52 0.21 21.45
C PRO A 113 -17.82 0.86 20.94
N SER A 114 -18.54 1.58 21.82
CA SER A 114 -19.72 2.34 21.41
C SER A 114 -19.38 3.61 20.64
N TRP A 115 -18.13 4.10 20.73
CA TRP A 115 -17.65 5.31 20.06
C TRP A 115 -16.74 5.00 18.87
N MET A 116 -15.94 3.94 18.98
CA MET A 116 -14.93 3.59 18.00
C MET A 116 -14.78 2.07 17.87
N GLU A 117 -14.77 1.58 16.64
CA GLU A 117 -14.43 0.23 16.27
C GLU A 117 -13.17 0.21 15.41
N ILE A 118 -12.38 -0.86 15.52
CA ILE A 118 -11.19 -1.10 14.70
C ILE A 118 -11.54 -2.13 13.62
N ARG A 119 -11.33 -1.77 12.37
CA ARG A 119 -11.58 -2.60 11.18
C ARG A 119 -10.25 -2.99 10.55
N GLU A 120 -9.93 -4.27 10.61
CA GLU A 120 -8.75 -4.88 10.02
C GLU A 120 -9.12 -5.43 8.63
N PHE A 121 -8.56 -4.86 7.56
CA PHE A 121 -8.75 -5.35 6.19
C PHE A 121 -7.60 -6.26 5.80
N ILE A 122 -7.92 -7.53 5.52
CA ILE A 122 -6.95 -8.61 5.41
C ILE A 122 -7.00 -9.21 4.01
N CYS A 123 -5.84 -9.50 3.43
CA CYS A 123 -5.73 -10.19 2.16
C CYS A 123 -6.30 -11.62 2.25
N PRO A 124 -7.31 -11.98 1.43
CA PRO A 124 -7.87 -13.34 1.44
C PRO A 124 -6.89 -14.43 1.01
N GLY A 125 -5.86 -14.08 0.23
CA GLY A 125 -4.88 -15.05 -0.30
C GLY A 125 -3.82 -15.46 0.70
N CYS A 126 -3.27 -14.52 1.47
CA CYS A 126 -2.11 -14.76 2.33
C CYS A 126 -2.28 -14.32 3.80
N GLY A 127 -3.41 -13.70 4.16
CA GLY A 127 -3.66 -13.26 5.53
C GLY A 127 -2.90 -11.98 5.95
N THR A 128 -2.20 -11.31 5.03
CA THR A 128 -1.55 -10.03 5.30
C THR A 128 -2.58 -8.97 5.71
N LEU A 129 -2.34 -8.25 6.81
CA LEU A 129 -3.10 -7.07 7.19
C LEU A 129 -2.75 -5.91 6.26
N LEU A 130 -3.70 -5.47 5.46
CA LEU A 130 -3.49 -4.49 4.38
C LEU A 130 -3.82 -3.07 4.80
N GLU A 131 -4.83 -2.89 5.65
CA GLU A 131 -5.26 -1.57 6.14
C GLU A 131 -5.99 -1.70 7.48
N ILE A 132 -5.95 -0.64 8.27
CA ILE A 132 -6.70 -0.53 9.53
C ILE A 132 -7.52 0.76 9.50
N GLU A 133 -8.84 0.67 9.68
CA GLU A 133 -9.67 1.85 9.94
C GLU A 133 -10.08 1.89 11.42
N ALA A 134 -9.84 3.02 12.08
CA ALA A 134 -10.39 3.34 13.39
C ALA A 134 -11.51 4.36 13.22
N CYS A 135 -12.76 3.94 13.36
CA CYS A 135 -13.91 4.77 13.01
C CYS A 135 -15.11 4.49 13.90
N SER A 136 -16.11 5.37 13.89
CA SER A 136 -17.33 5.14 14.67
C SER A 136 -18.19 4.02 14.08
N PRO A 137 -18.97 3.30 14.92
CA PRO A 137 -19.89 2.27 14.45
C PRO A 137 -20.82 2.78 13.34
N GLY A 138 -20.93 2.01 12.25
CA GLY A 138 -21.78 2.34 11.10
C GLY A 138 -21.16 3.32 10.09
N TYR A 139 -19.93 3.81 10.31
CA TYR A 139 -19.25 4.66 9.33
C TYR A 139 -19.00 3.89 8.01
N PRO A 140 -19.17 4.48 6.82
CA PRO A 140 -18.90 3.79 5.57
C PRO A 140 -17.43 3.33 5.46
N ILE A 141 -17.17 2.27 4.70
CA ILE A 141 -15.79 1.87 4.37
C ILE A 141 -15.18 2.97 3.48
N THR A 142 -14.03 3.49 3.89
CA THR A 142 -13.40 4.63 3.20
C THR A 142 -12.69 4.15 1.94
N PHE A 143 -12.89 4.85 0.82
CA PHE A 143 -12.08 4.63 -0.37
C PHE A 143 -10.94 5.64 -0.39
N ASP A 144 -9.78 5.23 0.11
CA ASP A 144 -8.69 6.15 0.48
C ASP A 144 -8.07 6.82 -0.75
N PHE A 145 -7.98 6.10 -1.87
CA PHE A 145 -7.26 6.59 -3.03
C PHE A 145 -7.78 6.03 -4.36
N CYS A 146 -8.18 6.94 -5.24
CA CYS A 146 -8.53 6.66 -6.64
C CYS A 146 -7.66 7.53 -7.58
N PRO A 147 -6.47 7.05 -7.99
CA PRO A 147 -5.51 7.86 -8.75
C PRO A 147 -5.91 8.11 -10.20
N ASN A 148 -5.61 9.31 -10.71
CA ASN A 148 -5.54 9.58 -12.15
C ASN A 148 -4.20 9.06 -12.71
N LEU A 149 -4.13 7.77 -13.03
CA LEU A 149 -2.91 7.12 -13.55
C LEU A 149 -2.45 7.75 -14.87
N GLU A 150 -3.36 7.98 -15.80
CA GLU A 150 -3.07 8.61 -17.08
C GLU A 150 -2.40 9.97 -16.93
N GLY A 151 -2.98 10.86 -16.14
CA GLY A 151 -2.43 12.19 -15.93
C GLY A 151 -1.08 12.13 -15.22
N PHE A 152 -0.96 11.28 -14.19
CA PHE A 152 0.30 11.11 -13.47
C PHE A 152 1.44 10.68 -14.40
N TYR A 153 1.21 9.67 -15.25
CA TYR A 153 2.23 9.19 -16.16
C TYR A 153 2.51 10.15 -17.32
N SER A 154 1.47 10.56 -18.04
CA SER A 154 1.66 11.31 -19.28
C SER A 154 2.04 12.77 -19.04
N GLU A 155 1.43 13.44 -18.05
CA GLU A 155 1.66 14.88 -17.83
C GLU A 155 2.80 15.14 -16.85
N TRP A 156 2.94 14.32 -15.79
CA TRP A 156 3.92 14.61 -14.72
C TRP A 156 5.21 13.85 -14.92
N LEU A 157 5.14 12.56 -15.24
CA LEU A 157 6.32 11.72 -15.49
C LEU A 157 6.80 11.81 -16.93
N ASN A 158 6.01 12.41 -17.84
CA ASN A 158 6.28 12.49 -19.27
C ASN A 158 6.58 11.10 -19.87
N HIS A 159 5.80 10.10 -19.45
CA HIS A 159 5.96 8.71 -19.85
C HIS A 159 4.60 8.14 -20.26
N PRO A 160 4.49 7.41 -21.38
CA PRO A 160 3.24 6.75 -21.74
C PRO A 160 2.92 5.63 -20.75
N LEU A 161 1.64 5.44 -20.44
CA LEU A 161 1.23 4.31 -19.59
C LEU A 161 1.38 2.98 -20.33
#